data_AF-A0A953JCR2-F1
#
_entry.id   AF-A0A953JCR2-F1
#
_cell.length_a   1.000
_cell.length_b   1.000
_cell.length_c   1.000
_cell.angle_alpha   90.00
_cell.angle_beta   90.00
_cell.angle_gamma   90.00
#
_symmetry.space_group_name_H-M   'P 1'
#
loop_
_entity.id
_entity.type
_entity.pdbx_description
1 polymer ?
#
loop_
_entity_poly.entity_id
_entity_poly.type
_entity_poly.pdbx_seq_one_letter_code
_entity_poly.pdbx_strand_id
1 'polypeptide(L)'
;MNTELAVYEEKPLTAQDIREQINLIQEVMRTVMQEGQHYGKIPGAGDKPTLFKPGAEKIMALFRLSADPEVVDLSHDDIIRYRVKCRLTTRSGIFFGAGLGECSSEEEKYKWRLATGDEEWEATPETQRRIKYSRDRQLRQVRTNPYELANTILKMAKKRALVDAVLTSTAASDIFTQDIEDMPEELFDRGKPASNSPRPPLKQPQAKSGGTIREPNAPATEAQIKAIFAIMRSKGYEEEAMIVEANKFLDLSLGLEFMAIESLKELTKGQASALIDHLQKQK
;
A
#
# COMPACT_ATOMS: atom_id res chain seq x y z
N MET A 1 -9.71 24.89 49.86
CA MET A 1 -8.85 24.02 49.03
C MET A 1 -8.62 24.77 47.74
N ASN A 2 -7.40 25.29 47.54
CA ASN A 2 -7.04 25.99 46.32
C ASN A 2 -6.95 24.98 45.19
N THR A 3 -7.83 25.11 44.19
CA THR A 3 -7.71 24.39 42.94
C THR A 3 -6.69 25.17 42.10
N GLU A 4 -5.42 24.77 42.17
CA GLU A 4 -4.41 25.24 41.22
C GLU A 4 -4.80 24.75 39.82
N LEU A 5 -5.39 25.66 39.02
CA LEU A 5 -5.49 25.51 37.59
C LEU A 5 -4.07 25.65 37.01
N ALA A 6 -3.39 24.53 36.83
CA ALA A 6 -2.18 24.49 36.04
C ALA A 6 -2.55 24.84 34.59
N VAL A 7 -2.36 26.10 34.23
CA VAL A 7 -2.33 26.53 32.83
C VAL A 7 -1.05 25.94 32.24
N TYR A 8 -1.17 24.75 31.63
CA TYR A 8 -0.09 24.21 30.82
C TYR A 8 0.02 25.10 29.58
N GLU A 9 1.09 25.90 29.50
CA GLU A 9 1.52 26.42 28.21
C GLU A 9 1.72 25.23 27.27
N GLU A 10 0.91 25.13 26.22
CA GLU A 10 1.08 24.13 25.16
C GLU A 10 2.35 24.45 24.39
N LYS A 11 3.49 23.98 24.91
CA LYS A 11 4.75 23.99 24.18
C LYS A 11 4.57 23.09 22.94
N PRO A 12 4.99 23.55 21.75
CA PRO A 12 4.98 22.71 20.57
C PRO A 12 5.73 21.41 20.80
N LEU A 13 5.22 20.30 20.26
CA LEU A 13 5.91 19.01 20.27
C LEU A 13 7.26 19.15 19.57
N THR A 14 8.29 18.54 20.16
CA THR A 14 9.61 18.46 19.54
C THR A 14 9.62 17.38 18.45
N ALA A 15 10.61 17.43 17.55
CA ALA A 15 10.82 16.36 16.58
C ALA A 15 11.09 14.99 17.24
N GLN A 16 11.59 14.99 18.49
CA GLN A 16 11.79 13.77 19.26
C GLN A 16 10.47 13.19 19.73
N ASP A 17 9.55 14.02 20.25
CA ASP A 17 8.23 13.58 20.70
C ASP A 17 7.42 12.98 19.55
N ILE A 18 7.45 13.62 18.38
CA ILE A 18 6.77 13.11 17.17
C ILE A 18 7.34 11.75 16.75
N ARG A 19 8.68 11.60 16.81
CA ARG A 19 9.35 10.34 16.47
C ARG A 19 8.97 9.23 17.45
N GLU A 20 8.90 9.53 18.74
CA GLU A 20 8.50 8.57 19.77
C GLU A 20 7.06 8.10 19.58
N GLN A 21 6.15 9.00 19.22
CA GLN A 21 4.77 8.66 18.88
C GLN A 21 4.69 7.70 17.67
N ILE A 22 5.43 8.00 16.60
CA ILE A 22 5.48 7.12 15.41
C ILE A 22 6.05 5.75 15.76
N ASN A 23 7.13 5.71 16.55
CA ASN A 23 7.75 4.46 16.99
C ASN A 23 6.77 3.59 17.80
N LEU A 24 5.96 4.21 18.67
CA LEU A 24 4.94 3.53 19.45
C LEU A 24 3.86 2.88 18.55
N ILE A 25 3.39 3.60 17.52
CA ILE A 25 2.42 3.05 16.56
C ILE A 25 3.04 1.89 15.76
N GLN A 26 4.29 2.03 15.33
CA GLN A 26 5.00 0.95 14.62
C GLN A 26 5.23 -0.28 15.52
N GLU A 27 5.48 -0.08 16.81
CA GLU A 27 5.59 -1.17 17.77
C GLU A 27 4.27 -1.92 17.92
N VAL A 28 3.15 -1.21 18.12
CA VAL A 28 1.81 -1.82 18.15
C VAL A 28 1.49 -2.55 16.85
N MET A 29 1.85 -1.97 15.71
CA MET A 29 1.68 -2.61 14.41
C MET A 29 2.41 -3.95 14.33
N ARG A 30 3.67 -4.02 14.79
CA ARG A 30 4.47 -5.26 14.75
C ARG A 30 4.06 -6.30 15.79
N THR A 31 3.59 -5.87 16.95
CA THR A 31 3.40 -6.75 18.13
C THR A 31 1.95 -7.19 18.32
N VAL A 32 0.98 -6.34 17.95
CA VAL A 32 -0.45 -6.56 18.24
C VAL A 32 -1.28 -6.67 16.97
N MET A 33 -0.94 -5.91 15.92
CA MET A 33 -1.71 -5.95 14.68
C MET A 33 -1.32 -7.14 13.80
N GLN A 34 -2.27 -7.54 12.96
CA GLN A 34 -2.15 -8.66 12.02
C GLN A 34 -2.47 -8.16 10.62
N GLU A 35 -1.58 -8.44 9.67
CA GLU A 35 -1.79 -8.16 8.25
C GLU A 35 -3.00 -8.96 7.70
N GLY A 36 -3.80 -8.33 6.83
CA GLY A 36 -5.06 -8.85 6.32
C GLY A 36 -6.27 -8.61 7.22
N GLN A 37 -6.07 -8.34 8.52
CA GLN A 37 -7.15 -8.12 9.49
C GLN A 37 -7.20 -6.67 10.02
N HIS A 38 -6.04 -6.11 10.34
CA HIS A 38 -5.93 -4.77 10.94
C HIS A 38 -5.37 -3.75 9.95
N TYR A 39 -4.55 -4.21 9.02
CA TYR A 39 -4.03 -3.44 7.89
C TYR A 39 -3.72 -4.41 6.74
N GLY A 40 -3.54 -3.91 5.53
CA GLY A 40 -3.13 -4.75 4.41
C GLY A 40 -2.64 -3.96 3.21
N LYS A 41 -1.82 -4.60 2.36
CA LYS A 41 -1.49 -4.03 1.06
C LYS A 41 -2.60 -4.34 0.07
N ILE A 42 -3.03 -3.33 -0.66
CA ILE A 42 -3.96 -3.51 -1.78
C ILE A 42 -3.17 -3.33 -3.08
N PRO A 43 -3.33 -4.23 -4.06
CA PRO A 43 -2.66 -4.13 -5.35
C PRO A 43 -2.82 -2.74 -5.98
N GLY A 44 -1.75 -2.17 -6.53
CA GLY A 44 -1.81 -0.90 -7.28
C GLY A 44 -1.77 0.38 -6.43
N ALA A 45 -1.77 0.31 -5.10
CA ALA A 45 -1.84 1.48 -4.23
C ALA A 45 -0.54 1.86 -3.50
N GLY A 46 0.60 1.47 -4.08
CA GLY A 46 1.92 1.76 -3.55
C GLY A 46 2.34 0.85 -2.40
N ASP A 47 3.44 1.22 -1.73
CA ASP A 47 4.10 0.36 -0.75
C ASP A 47 3.50 0.43 0.66
N LYS A 48 2.79 1.52 0.97
CA LYS A 48 2.20 1.75 2.29
C LYS A 48 0.94 0.89 2.46
N PRO A 49 0.82 0.12 3.55
CA PRO A 49 -0.39 -0.64 3.84
C PRO A 49 -1.56 0.30 4.16
N THR A 50 -2.76 -0.15 3.88
CA THR A 50 -4.00 0.54 4.26
C THR A 50 -4.41 0.15 5.65
N LEU A 51 -4.82 1.14 6.45
CA LEU A 51 -5.32 0.91 7.79
C LEU A 51 -6.78 0.50 7.74
N PHE A 52 -7.11 -0.66 8.30
CA PHE A 52 -8.48 -1.13 8.39
C PHE A 52 -9.10 -0.67 9.70
N LYS A 53 -10.44 -0.71 9.77
CA LYS A 53 -11.18 -0.32 10.99
C LYS A 53 -10.65 -0.99 12.27
N PRO A 54 -10.41 -2.32 12.31
CA PRO A 54 -9.87 -2.95 13.51
C PRO A 54 -8.48 -2.42 13.89
N GLY A 55 -7.65 -2.05 12.92
CA GLY A 55 -6.37 -1.40 13.17
C GLY A 55 -6.53 0.00 13.76
N ALA A 56 -7.44 0.81 13.20
CA ALA A 56 -7.75 2.13 13.73
C ALA A 56 -8.23 2.07 15.20
N GLU A 57 -9.06 1.08 15.55
CA GLU A 57 -9.51 0.84 16.93
C GLU A 57 -8.35 0.48 17.87
N LYS A 58 -7.32 -0.26 17.41
CA LYS A 58 -6.11 -0.54 18.20
C LYS A 58 -5.28 0.73 18.45
N ILE A 59 -5.14 1.59 17.44
CA ILE A 59 -4.44 2.88 17.60
C ILE A 59 -5.22 3.78 18.56
N MET A 60 -6.55 3.83 18.47
CA MET A 60 -7.35 4.57 19.45
C MET A 60 -7.17 4.02 20.87
N ALA A 61 -7.14 2.70 21.03
CA ALA A 61 -6.91 2.07 22.33
C ALA A 61 -5.54 2.44 22.92
N LEU A 62 -4.50 2.49 22.08
CA LEU A 62 -3.15 2.94 22.47
C LEU A 62 -3.16 4.34 23.07
N PHE A 63 -3.84 5.29 22.41
CA PHE A 63 -3.93 6.69 22.86
C PHE A 63 -5.12 6.96 23.81
N ARG A 64 -5.86 5.92 24.21
CA ARG A 64 -7.07 6.01 25.07
C ARG A 64 -8.09 7.01 24.54
N LEU A 65 -8.30 7.00 23.22
CA LEU A 65 -9.23 7.88 22.53
C LEU A 65 -10.62 7.28 22.49
N SER A 66 -11.62 8.14 22.57
CA SER A 66 -13.04 7.83 22.35
C SER A 66 -13.49 8.53 21.07
N ALA A 67 -14.30 7.84 20.26
CA ALA A 67 -14.88 8.38 19.04
C ALA A 67 -16.34 8.78 19.27
N ASP A 68 -16.69 9.98 18.80
CA ASP A 68 -18.03 10.52 18.81
C ASP A 68 -18.42 10.88 17.36
N PRO A 69 -19.14 10.00 16.65
CA PRO A 69 -19.53 10.23 15.26
C PRO A 69 -20.82 11.04 15.17
N GLU A 70 -20.71 12.24 14.62
CA GLU A 70 -21.84 13.09 14.22
C GLU A 70 -22.27 12.73 12.80
N VAL A 71 -23.52 12.28 12.64
CA VAL A 71 -24.07 11.85 11.33
C VAL A 71 -24.93 12.96 10.74
N VAL A 72 -24.69 13.28 9.48
CA VAL A 72 -25.52 14.13 8.65
C VAL A 72 -26.14 13.27 7.56
N ASP A 73 -27.47 13.21 7.55
CA ASP A 73 -28.24 12.59 6.48
C ASP A 73 -28.36 13.56 5.30
N LEU A 74 -27.84 13.13 4.14
CA LEU A 74 -27.86 13.87 2.87
C LEU A 74 -28.70 13.11 1.83
N SER A 75 -29.53 12.17 2.27
CA SER A 75 -30.38 11.36 1.40
C SER A 75 -31.45 12.22 0.74
N HIS A 76 -31.72 11.96 -0.53
CA HIS A 76 -32.80 12.58 -1.28
C HIS A 76 -33.29 11.60 -2.36
N ASP A 77 -34.59 11.64 -2.66
CA ASP A 77 -35.22 10.75 -3.63
C ASP A 77 -34.86 9.27 -3.35
N ASP A 78 -34.31 8.57 -4.36
CA ASP A 78 -33.84 7.19 -4.29
C ASP A 78 -32.32 7.09 -4.06
N ILE A 79 -31.74 8.06 -3.34
CA ILE A 79 -30.32 8.11 -3.00
C ILE A 79 -30.17 8.13 -1.49
N ILE A 80 -29.49 7.13 -0.95
CA ILE A 80 -29.07 7.12 0.45
C ILE A 80 -27.65 7.63 0.55
N ARG A 81 -27.44 8.71 1.30
CA ARG A 81 -26.12 9.33 1.46
C ARG A 81 -25.94 9.84 2.88
N TYR A 82 -24.82 9.45 3.48
CA TYR A 82 -24.44 9.90 4.81
C TYR A 82 -23.07 10.55 4.78
N ARG A 83 -22.96 11.70 5.44
CA ARG A 83 -21.69 12.30 5.81
C ARG A 83 -21.53 12.18 7.32
N VAL A 84 -20.39 11.70 7.76
CA VAL A 84 -20.08 11.50 9.18
C VAL A 84 -18.83 12.29 9.52
N LYS A 85 -18.92 13.09 10.58
CA LYS A 85 -17.77 13.71 11.22
C LYS A 85 -17.46 12.93 12.49
N CYS A 86 -16.31 12.29 12.55
CA CYS A 86 -15.89 11.55 13.73
C CYS A 86 -14.95 12.42 14.56
N ARG A 87 -15.42 12.87 15.72
CA ARG A 87 -14.59 13.59 16.69
C ARG A 87 -13.92 12.60 17.63
N LEU A 88 -12.61 12.76 17.83
CA LEU A 88 -11.83 11.99 18.80
C LEU A 88 -11.56 12.83 20.03
N THR A 89 -11.77 12.24 21.21
CA THR A 89 -11.48 12.86 22.50
C THR A 89 -10.68 11.94 23.40
N THR A 90 -9.86 12.51 24.26
CA THR A 90 -9.22 11.75 25.35
C THR A 90 -10.26 11.31 26.39
N ARG A 91 -9.88 10.43 27.33
CA ARG A 91 -10.75 10.07 28.48
C ARG A 91 -11.15 11.26 29.35
N SER A 92 -10.36 12.33 29.37
CA SER A 92 -10.69 13.57 30.09
C SER A 92 -11.63 14.49 29.31
N GLY A 93 -12.05 14.12 28.10
CA GLY A 93 -12.95 14.91 27.25
C GLY A 93 -12.23 15.97 26.40
N ILE A 94 -10.89 16.02 26.44
CA ILE A 94 -10.10 16.95 25.62
C ILE A 94 -10.21 16.52 24.16
N PHE A 95 -10.49 17.49 23.28
CA PHE A 95 -10.51 17.26 21.84
C PHE A 95 -9.12 16.87 21.34
N PHE A 96 -9.03 15.75 20.63
CA PHE A 96 -7.77 15.23 20.09
C PHE A 96 -7.66 15.45 18.58
N GLY A 97 -8.77 15.37 17.87
CA GLY A 97 -8.82 15.57 16.43
C GLY A 97 -10.16 15.13 15.85
N ALA A 98 -10.34 15.29 14.54
CA ALA A 98 -11.52 14.81 13.86
C ALA A 98 -11.21 14.33 12.45
N GLY A 99 -12.08 13.48 11.92
CA GLY A 99 -12.06 13.04 10.54
C GLY A 99 -13.45 13.07 9.91
N LEU A 100 -13.47 13.03 8.59
CA LEU A 100 -14.67 13.06 7.77
C LEU A 100 -14.75 11.78 6.95
N GLY A 101 -15.96 11.23 6.86
CA GLY A 101 -16.27 10.10 6.01
C GLY A 101 -17.59 10.35 5.32
N GLU A 102 -17.67 9.99 4.05
CA GLU A 102 -18.91 10.05 3.29
C GLU A 102 -19.10 8.74 2.55
N CYS A 103 -20.36 8.30 2.44
CA CYS A 103 -20.71 7.16 1.62
C CYS A 103 -22.09 7.40 0.98
N SER A 104 -22.26 6.91 -0.25
CA SER A 104 -23.50 7.04 -1.00
C SER A 104 -23.90 5.72 -1.66
N SER A 105 -25.19 5.43 -1.72
CA SER A 105 -25.75 4.34 -2.54
C SER A 105 -25.49 4.54 -4.03
N GLU A 106 -25.06 5.74 -4.44
CA GLU A 106 -24.64 6.01 -5.81
C GLU A 106 -23.22 5.54 -6.16
N GLU A 107 -22.39 5.18 -5.17
CA GLU A 107 -21.09 4.58 -5.48
C GLU A 107 -21.28 3.29 -6.27
N GLU A 108 -20.43 3.04 -7.26
CA GLU A 108 -20.65 2.01 -8.27
C GLU A 108 -20.90 0.60 -7.69
N LYS A 109 -20.11 0.24 -6.66
CA LYS A 109 -20.21 -1.02 -5.92
C LYS A 109 -21.52 -1.22 -5.15
N TYR A 110 -22.25 -0.14 -4.87
CA TYR A 110 -23.54 -0.18 -4.18
C TYR A 110 -24.70 -0.02 -5.16
N LYS A 111 -24.55 0.89 -6.13
CA LYS A 111 -25.56 1.21 -7.13
C LYS A 111 -25.88 0.02 -8.02
N TRP A 112 -24.90 -0.81 -8.33
CA TRP A 112 -25.02 -1.88 -9.32
C TRP A 112 -24.68 -3.25 -8.75
N ARG A 113 -25.56 -4.21 -9.00
CA ARG A 113 -25.33 -5.64 -8.75
C ARG A 113 -25.51 -6.43 -10.02
N LEU A 114 -24.95 -7.64 -10.07
CA LEU A 114 -25.24 -8.56 -11.17
C LEU A 114 -26.74 -8.90 -11.17
N ALA A 115 -27.31 -9.00 -12.37
CA ALA A 115 -28.63 -9.60 -12.54
C ALA A 115 -28.58 -11.06 -12.09
N THR A 116 -29.59 -11.52 -11.37
CA THR A 116 -29.69 -12.92 -10.92
C THR A 116 -29.94 -13.87 -12.09
N GLY A 117 -30.58 -13.38 -13.15
CA GLY A 117 -30.82 -14.13 -14.38
C GLY A 117 -31.39 -13.26 -15.49
N ASP A 118 -31.65 -13.89 -16.64
CA ASP A 118 -32.15 -13.20 -17.83
C ASP A 118 -33.57 -12.65 -17.64
N GLU A 119 -34.41 -13.37 -16.88
CA GLU A 119 -35.77 -12.93 -16.54
C GLU A 119 -35.76 -11.60 -15.78
N GLU A 120 -34.92 -11.47 -14.75
CA GLU A 120 -34.77 -10.21 -13.99
C GLU A 120 -34.20 -9.10 -14.88
N TRP A 121 -33.19 -9.42 -15.69
CA TRP A 121 -32.58 -8.46 -16.60
C TRP A 121 -33.60 -7.88 -17.58
N GLU A 122 -34.40 -8.74 -18.21
CA GLU A 122 -35.41 -8.35 -19.22
C GLU A 122 -36.57 -7.57 -18.60
N ALA A 123 -37.02 -7.97 -17.40
CA ALA A 123 -38.07 -7.27 -16.66
C ALA A 123 -37.62 -5.92 -16.06
N THR A 124 -36.32 -5.73 -15.83
CA THR A 124 -35.79 -4.47 -15.29
C THR A 124 -35.84 -3.36 -16.35
N PRO A 125 -36.38 -2.17 -16.03
CA PRO A 125 -36.40 -1.04 -16.96
C PRO A 125 -35.00 -0.66 -17.47
N GLU A 126 -34.90 -0.18 -18.71
CA GLU A 126 -33.63 0.24 -19.31
C GLU A 126 -32.88 1.30 -18.50
N THR A 127 -33.61 2.17 -17.81
CA THR A 127 -33.04 3.20 -16.92
C THR A 127 -32.42 2.64 -15.65
N GLN A 128 -32.69 1.38 -15.31
CA GLN A 128 -32.26 0.70 -14.09
C GLN A 128 -31.37 -0.52 -14.36
N ARG A 129 -30.96 -0.73 -15.61
CA ARG A 129 -30.02 -1.79 -15.99
C ARG A 129 -28.89 -1.24 -16.85
N ARG A 130 -27.72 -1.87 -16.80
CA ARG A 130 -26.56 -1.53 -17.64
C ARG A 130 -25.75 -2.77 -17.98
N ILE A 131 -25.07 -2.73 -19.13
CA ILE A 131 -24.01 -3.69 -19.44
C ILE A 131 -22.69 -3.03 -19.04
N LYS A 132 -22.02 -3.61 -18.04
CA LYS A 132 -20.66 -3.22 -17.67
C LYS A 132 -19.67 -4.05 -18.48
N TYR A 133 -18.86 -3.36 -19.27
CA TYR A 133 -17.80 -3.98 -20.07
C TYR A 133 -16.51 -4.04 -19.26
N SER A 134 -15.96 -5.24 -19.10
CA SER A 134 -14.61 -5.50 -18.62
C SER A 134 -13.76 -6.06 -19.78
N ARG A 135 -12.44 -6.17 -19.60
CA ARG A 135 -11.49 -6.60 -20.66
C ARG A 135 -11.95 -7.86 -21.39
N ASP A 136 -12.50 -8.82 -20.66
CA ASP A 136 -12.85 -10.15 -21.19
C ASP A 136 -14.33 -10.53 -21.00
N ARG A 137 -15.15 -9.66 -20.38
CA ARG A 137 -16.51 -10.01 -19.96
C ARG A 137 -17.49 -8.87 -20.12
N GLN A 138 -18.73 -9.23 -20.44
CA GLN A 138 -19.89 -8.33 -20.37
C GLN A 138 -20.72 -8.74 -19.16
N LEU A 139 -20.87 -7.83 -18.20
CA LEU A 139 -21.61 -8.07 -16.98
C LEU A 139 -22.95 -7.34 -17.06
N ARG A 140 -24.04 -8.11 -17.06
CA ARG A 140 -25.41 -7.60 -16.95
C ARG A 140 -25.65 -7.16 -15.51
N GLN A 141 -25.80 -5.85 -15.30
CA GLN A 141 -26.00 -5.26 -13.98
C GLN A 141 -27.33 -4.54 -13.88
N VAL A 142 -28.02 -4.74 -12.76
CA VAL A 142 -29.26 -4.05 -12.42
C VAL A 142 -29.03 -3.15 -11.21
N ARG A 143 -29.85 -2.09 -11.09
CA ARG A 143 -29.78 -1.14 -9.99
C ARG A 143 -30.20 -1.84 -8.70
N THR A 144 -29.39 -1.71 -7.65
CA THR A 144 -29.73 -2.23 -6.32
C THR A 144 -30.81 -1.35 -5.69
N ASN A 145 -31.71 -1.94 -4.91
CA ASN A 145 -32.66 -1.19 -4.10
C ASN A 145 -31.90 -0.34 -3.06
N PRO A 146 -31.95 1.00 -3.13
CA PRO A 146 -31.18 1.87 -2.25
C PRO A 146 -31.58 1.75 -0.77
N TYR A 147 -32.86 1.46 -0.49
CA TYR A 147 -33.37 1.39 0.89
C TYR A 147 -32.78 0.20 1.67
N GLU A 148 -32.44 -0.90 1.00
CA GLU A 148 -31.75 -2.05 1.63
C GLU A 148 -30.31 -1.72 2.01
N LEU A 149 -29.72 -0.71 1.37
CA LEU A 149 -28.33 -0.32 1.57
C LEU A 149 -28.15 0.70 2.68
N ALA A 150 -29.21 1.31 3.21
CA ALA A 150 -29.09 2.46 4.11
C ALA A 150 -28.15 2.23 5.30
N ASN A 151 -28.30 1.10 6.00
CA ASN A 151 -27.42 0.75 7.12
C ASN A 151 -25.97 0.46 6.66
N THR A 152 -25.81 -0.15 5.49
CA THR A 152 -24.49 -0.43 4.90
C THR A 152 -23.77 0.88 4.56
N ILE A 153 -24.46 1.83 3.92
CA ILE A 153 -23.93 3.16 3.61
C ILE A 153 -23.57 3.91 4.89
N LEU A 154 -24.45 3.90 5.91
CA LEU A 154 -24.18 4.55 7.19
C LEU A 154 -22.94 3.95 7.88
N LYS A 155 -22.85 2.63 7.96
CA LYS A 155 -21.71 1.94 8.58
C LYS A 155 -20.41 2.21 7.83
N MET A 156 -20.47 2.32 6.50
CA MET A 156 -19.31 2.63 5.67
C MET A 156 -18.86 4.08 5.84
N ALA A 157 -19.78 5.05 5.88
CA ALA A 157 -19.45 6.44 6.17
C ALA A 157 -18.81 6.57 7.57
N LYS A 158 -19.36 5.88 8.59
CA LYS A 158 -18.76 5.83 9.94
C LYS A 158 -17.38 5.19 9.94
N LYS A 159 -17.17 4.12 9.17
CA LYS A 159 -15.87 3.46 9.03
C LYS A 159 -14.82 4.42 8.47
N ARG A 160 -15.12 5.06 7.35
CA ARG A 160 -14.23 6.03 6.68
C ARG A 160 -13.90 7.20 7.61
N ALA A 161 -14.91 7.77 8.27
CA ALA A 161 -14.72 8.89 9.20
C ALA A 161 -13.80 8.52 10.39
N LEU A 162 -13.94 7.32 10.94
CA LEU A 162 -13.10 6.85 12.05
C LEU A 162 -11.64 6.67 11.62
N VAL A 163 -11.42 6.00 10.48
CA VAL A 163 -10.07 5.76 9.95
C VAL A 163 -9.40 7.09 9.61
N ASP A 164 -10.10 7.99 8.93
CA ASP A 164 -9.64 9.36 8.64
C ASP A 164 -9.24 10.12 9.91
N ALA A 165 -10.10 10.08 10.94
CA ALA A 165 -9.85 10.76 12.20
C ALA A 165 -8.60 10.24 12.89
N VAL A 166 -8.40 8.92 12.90
CA VAL A 166 -7.22 8.29 13.50
C VAL A 166 -5.96 8.64 12.71
N LEU A 167 -5.97 8.53 11.37
CA LEU A 167 -4.81 8.83 10.54
C LEU A 167 -4.37 10.29 10.68
N THR A 168 -5.33 11.22 10.58
CA THR A 168 -5.09 12.66 10.67
C THR A 168 -4.63 13.09 12.07
N SER A 169 -5.24 12.55 13.13
CA SER A 169 -4.95 13.01 14.50
C SER A 169 -3.73 12.35 15.15
N THR A 170 -3.38 11.12 14.77
CA THR A 170 -2.27 10.38 15.40
C THR A 170 -0.98 10.39 14.58
N ALA A 171 -0.98 11.08 13.43
CA ALA A 171 0.09 11.04 12.43
C ALA A 171 0.38 9.63 11.88
N ALA A 172 -0.58 8.69 12.02
CA ALA A 172 -0.45 7.33 11.51
C ALA A 172 -0.44 7.27 9.97
N SER A 173 -0.77 8.36 9.29
CA SER A 173 -0.66 8.50 7.82
C SER A 173 0.78 8.34 7.28
N ASP A 174 1.79 8.47 8.14
CA ASP A 174 3.17 8.17 7.73
C ASP A 174 3.38 6.66 7.52
N ILE A 175 2.65 5.83 8.27
CA ILE A 175 2.73 4.36 8.24
C ILE A 175 1.68 3.79 7.28
N PHE A 176 0.47 4.33 7.31
CA PHE A 176 -0.68 3.78 6.61
C PHE A 176 -1.28 4.75 5.58
N THR A 177 -1.93 4.21 4.56
CA THR A 177 -2.75 4.97 3.61
C THR A 177 -4.23 4.90 3.97
N GLN A 178 -4.99 5.84 3.39
CA GLN A 178 -6.42 5.95 3.53
C GLN A 178 -7.12 5.51 2.24
N ASP A 179 -8.25 4.81 2.38
CA ASP A 179 -9.31 4.69 1.38
C ASP A 179 -8.94 4.07 0.02
N ILE A 180 -8.41 2.85 0.06
CA ILE A 180 -8.31 2.00 -1.14
C ILE A 180 -9.05 0.65 -1.01
N GLU A 181 -9.58 0.32 0.17
CA GLU A 181 -10.40 -0.88 0.40
C GLU A 181 -11.65 -0.93 -0.48
N ASP A 182 -12.05 0.21 -1.02
CA ASP A 182 -13.30 0.42 -1.76
C ASP A 182 -13.11 0.69 -3.25
N MET A 183 -11.86 0.63 -3.75
CA MET A 183 -11.60 0.80 -5.18
C MET A 183 -12.09 -0.44 -5.94
N PRO A 184 -12.86 -0.27 -7.04
CA PRO A 184 -13.22 -1.38 -7.90
C PRO A 184 -11.95 -2.06 -8.42
N GLU A 185 -11.96 -3.40 -8.47
CA GLU A 185 -10.78 -4.20 -8.80
C GLU A 185 -10.09 -3.79 -10.11
N GLU A 186 -10.88 -3.25 -11.05
CA GLU A 186 -10.44 -2.78 -12.36
C GLU A 186 -9.51 -1.55 -12.30
N LEU A 187 -9.56 -0.76 -11.21
CA LEU A 187 -8.62 0.35 -10.99
C LEU A 187 -7.25 -0.14 -10.53
N PHE A 188 -7.17 -1.31 -9.89
CA PHE A 188 -5.89 -1.93 -9.53
C PHE A 188 -5.13 -2.41 -10.78
N ASP A 189 -5.85 -2.70 -11.86
CA ASP A 189 -5.32 -3.19 -13.14
C ASP A 189 -4.88 -2.05 -14.09
N ARG A 190 -4.98 -0.79 -13.64
CA ARG A 190 -4.42 0.40 -14.32
C ARG A 190 -3.01 0.77 -13.84
N GLY A 191 -2.38 -0.09 -13.03
CA GLY A 191 -1.05 0.11 -12.45
C GLY A 191 0.14 -0.42 -13.27
N LYS A 192 0.28 -0.02 -14.54
CA LYS A 192 1.61 0.42 -14.98
C LYS A 192 1.59 1.94 -14.85
N PRO A 193 2.12 2.52 -13.76
CA PRO A 193 2.13 3.96 -13.65
C PRO A 193 3.02 4.54 -14.75
N ALA A 194 2.45 5.45 -15.55
CA ALA A 194 3.23 6.45 -16.25
C ALA A 194 4.02 7.22 -15.17
N SER A 195 5.35 7.25 -15.32
CA SER A 195 6.25 7.86 -14.36
C SER A 195 5.95 9.35 -14.20
N ASN A 196 5.36 9.74 -13.08
CA ASN A 196 5.51 11.07 -12.55
C ASN A 196 6.10 10.94 -11.14
N SER A 197 7.43 10.85 -11.10
CA SER A 197 8.21 10.84 -9.86
C SER A 197 8.73 12.24 -9.58
N PRO A 198 8.33 12.90 -8.49
CA PRO A 198 9.24 13.79 -7.77
C PRO A 198 10.27 12.88 -7.07
N ARG A 199 11.55 13.04 -7.39
CA ARG A 199 12.65 12.25 -6.80
C ARG A 199 12.71 12.39 -5.27
N PRO A 200 12.83 11.28 -4.53
CA PRO A 200 13.47 11.24 -3.21
C PRO A 200 14.82 10.48 -3.27
N PRO A 201 15.71 10.71 -2.29
CA PRO A 201 17.14 10.46 -2.41
C PRO A 201 17.52 8.97 -2.32
N LEU A 202 18.62 8.65 -2.99
CA LEU A 202 19.25 7.33 -3.07
C LEU A 202 19.51 6.73 -1.68
N LYS A 203 18.85 5.62 -1.35
CA LYS A 203 19.32 4.68 -0.31
C LYS A 203 20.01 3.49 -0.98
N GLN A 204 21.25 3.25 -0.57
CA GLN A 204 22.08 2.13 -1.03
C GLN A 204 21.40 0.79 -0.72
N PRO A 205 21.36 -0.17 -1.66
CA PRO A 205 20.74 -1.47 -1.44
C PRO A 205 21.61 -2.37 -0.53
N GLN A 206 21.00 -2.86 0.55
CA GLN A 206 21.55 -3.93 1.40
C GLN A 206 21.36 -5.29 0.72
N ALA A 207 22.41 -6.10 0.70
CA ALA A 207 22.45 -7.43 0.09
C ALA A 207 21.60 -8.45 0.86
N LYS A 208 20.76 -9.23 0.16
CA LYS A 208 20.17 -10.46 0.67
C LYS A 208 20.99 -11.65 0.14
N SER A 209 21.78 -12.25 1.01
CA SER A 209 22.45 -13.53 0.77
C SER A 209 21.47 -14.70 0.90
N GLY A 210 21.47 -15.63 -0.07
CA GLY A 210 21.05 -17.00 0.17
C GLY A 210 19.73 -17.49 -0.46
N GLY A 211 19.45 -17.17 -1.73
CA GLY A 211 18.45 -17.90 -2.51
C GLY A 211 19.09 -18.98 -3.38
N THR A 212 18.65 -20.24 -3.28
CA THR A 212 19.06 -21.32 -4.19
C THR A 212 18.72 -20.95 -5.64
N ILE A 213 19.73 -20.90 -6.50
CA ILE A 213 19.58 -20.52 -7.92
C ILE A 213 18.83 -21.65 -8.64
N ARG A 214 17.59 -21.38 -9.09
CA ARG A 214 16.85 -22.29 -9.97
C ARG A 214 17.52 -22.30 -11.35
N GLU A 215 17.91 -23.49 -11.83
CA GLU A 215 18.54 -23.73 -13.13
C GLU A 215 19.85 -22.94 -13.35
N PRO A 216 20.95 -23.31 -12.66
CA PRO A 216 22.20 -22.56 -12.68
C PRO A 216 22.86 -22.47 -14.06
N ASN A 217 22.62 -23.45 -14.95
CA ASN A 217 23.18 -23.48 -16.30
C ASN A 217 22.35 -22.74 -17.35
N ALA A 218 21.19 -22.17 -16.98
CA ALA A 218 20.40 -21.35 -17.90
C ALA A 218 21.11 -20.00 -18.15
N PRO A 219 20.83 -19.30 -19.26
CA PRO A 219 21.38 -17.97 -19.54
C PRO A 219 21.06 -16.97 -18.42
N ALA A 220 22.03 -16.10 -18.10
CA ALA A 220 21.88 -15.07 -17.07
C ALA A 220 20.71 -14.14 -17.39
N THR A 221 19.99 -13.73 -16.34
CA THR A 221 18.89 -12.77 -16.48
C THR A 221 19.42 -11.36 -16.76
N GLU A 222 18.63 -10.54 -17.47
CA GLU A 222 19.00 -9.14 -17.71
C GLU A 222 19.27 -8.36 -16.42
N ALA A 223 18.58 -8.73 -15.33
CA ALA A 223 18.78 -8.13 -14.02
C ALA A 223 20.18 -8.44 -13.45
N GLN A 224 20.66 -9.68 -13.59
CA GLN A 224 22.01 -10.07 -13.16
C GLN A 224 23.08 -9.36 -13.99
N ILE A 225 22.91 -9.28 -15.31
CA ILE A 225 23.86 -8.59 -16.20
C ILE A 225 23.92 -7.10 -15.86
N LYS A 226 22.77 -6.43 -15.69
CA LYS A 226 22.70 -5.03 -15.25
C LYS A 226 23.35 -4.80 -13.89
N ALA A 227 23.20 -5.75 -12.95
CA ALA A 227 23.85 -5.67 -11.65
C ALA A 227 25.38 -5.77 -11.75
N ILE A 228 25.91 -6.68 -12.57
CA ILE A 228 27.36 -6.79 -12.82
C ILE A 228 27.89 -5.48 -13.41
N PHE A 229 27.25 -4.95 -14.45
CA PHE A 229 27.61 -3.67 -15.06
C PHE A 229 27.58 -2.52 -14.06
N ALA A 230 26.55 -2.44 -13.23
CA ALA A 230 26.42 -1.38 -12.22
C ALA A 230 27.54 -1.45 -11.16
N ILE A 231 27.87 -2.66 -10.69
CA ILE A 231 28.93 -2.87 -9.69
C ILE A 231 30.29 -2.55 -10.28
N MET A 232 30.61 -3.06 -11.49
CA MET A 232 31.90 -2.81 -12.15
C MET A 232 32.08 -1.33 -12.49
N ARG A 233 31.03 -0.64 -13.01
CA ARG A 233 31.10 0.82 -13.22
C ARG A 233 31.30 1.59 -11.91
N SER A 234 30.64 1.18 -10.83
CA SER A 234 30.83 1.83 -9.52
C SER A 234 32.26 1.69 -8.98
N LYS A 235 32.99 0.68 -9.44
CA LYS A 235 34.40 0.42 -9.13
C LYS A 235 35.38 1.02 -10.15
N GLY A 236 34.88 1.75 -11.15
CA GLY A 236 35.72 2.44 -12.14
C GLY A 236 36.24 1.57 -13.27
N TYR A 237 35.63 0.40 -13.52
CA TYR A 237 35.97 -0.39 -14.71
C TYR A 237 35.35 0.25 -15.96
N GLU A 238 36.15 0.42 -17.01
CA GLU A 238 35.70 0.75 -18.36
C GLU A 238 35.09 -0.49 -19.05
N GLU A 239 34.19 -0.31 -20.01
CA GLU A 239 33.40 -1.41 -20.61
C GLU A 239 34.29 -2.52 -21.20
N GLU A 240 35.41 -2.16 -21.82
CA GLU A 240 36.39 -3.09 -22.41
C GLU A 240 37.11 -3.93 -21.34
N ALA A 241 37.30 -3.38 -20.13
CA ALA A 241 37.96 -4.06 -19.02
C ALA A 241 37.02 -5.00 -18.24
N MET A 242 35.70 -4.81 -18.36
CA MET A 242 34.71 -5.64 -17.66
C MET A 242 34.71 -7.09 -18.14
N ILE A 243 34.85 -7.29 -19.45
CA ILE A 243 34.89 -8.63 -20.05
C ILE A 243 36.17 -9.36 -19.62
N VAL A 244 37.31 -8.65 -19.58
CA VAL A 244 38.59 -9.20 -19.12
C VAL A 244 38.51 -9.64 -17.66
N GLU A 245 37.94 -8.81 -16.79
CA GLU A 245 37.80 -9.15 -15.37
C GLU A 245 36.79 -10.29 -15.15
N ALA A 246 35.70 -10.33 -15.92
CA ALA A 246 34.76 -11.44 -15.88
C ALA A 246 35.41 -12.76 -16.33
N ASN A 247 36.17 -12.76 -17.44
CA ASN A 247 36.91 -13.93 -17.90
C ASN A 247 37.95 -14.40 -16.88
N LYS A 248 38.69 -13.47 -16.26
CA LYS A 248 39.64 -13.78 -15.19
C LYS A 248 38.95 -14.44 -13.99
N PHE A 249 37.76 -13.99 -13.62
CA PHE A 249 36.98 -14.62 -12.56
C PHE A 249 36.51 -16.03 -12.94
N LEU A 250 35.98 -16.21 -14.16
CA LEU A 250 35.55 -17.53 -14.65
C LEU A 250 36.70 -18.55 -14.66
N ASP A 251 37.88 -18.10 -15.07
CA ASP A 251 39.09 -18.90 -15.12
C ASP A 251 39.60 -19.25 -13.71
N LEU A 252 39.98 -18.24 -12.91
CA LEU A 252 40.64 -18.46 -11.62
C LEU A 252 39.70 -18.94 -10.50
N SER A 253 38.42 -18.54 -10.52
CA SER A 253 37.49 -18.81 -9.41
C SER A 253 36.50 -19.93 -9.68
N LEU A 254 36.21 -20.23 -10.96
CA LEU A 254 35.33 -21.33 -11.36
C LEU A 254 36.05 -22.45 -12.11
N GLY A 255 37.36 -22.32 -12.38
CA GLY A 255 38.17 -23.37 -13.00
C GLY A 255 37.80 -23.66 -14.45
N LEU A 256 37.23 -22.67 -15.15
CA LEU A 256 36.76 -22.81 -16.53
C LEU A 256 37.85 -22.37 -17.52
N GLU A 257 38.98 -23.08 -17.50
CA GLU A 257 40.25 -22.73 -18.18
C GLU A 257 40.19 -22.56 -19.72
N PHE A 258 39.04 -22.84 -20.34
CA PHE A 258 38.87 -22.77 -21.80
C PHE A 258 37.64 -21.96 -22.24
N MET A 259 36.96 -21.26 -21.32
CA MET A 259 35.76 -20.48 -21.62
C MET A 259 36.08 -19.00 -21.59
N ALA A 260 36.37 -18.42 -22.76
CA ALA A 260 36.43 -16.98 -22.95
C ALA A 260 35.06 -16.49 -23.42
N ILE A 261 34.38 -15.71 -22.60
CA ILE A 261 33.18 -14.98 -23.02
C ILE A 261 33.59 -13.72 -23.78
N GLU A 262 32.91 -13.44 -24.89
CA GLU A 262 33.06 -12.17 -25.62
C GLU A 262 32.04 -11.13 -25.14
N SER A 263 31.00 -11.59 -24.45
CA SER A 263 29.96 -10.74 -23.88
C SER A 263 29.52 -11.23 -22.50
N LEU A 264 29.23 -10.29 -21.59
CA LEU A 264 28.61 -10.61 -20.29
C LEU A 264 27.23 -11.30 -20.43
N LYS A 265 26.63 -11.26 -21.63
CA LYS A 265 25.38 -11.97 -21.96
C LYS A 265 25.56 -13.48 -22.08
N GLU A 266 26.79 -13.96 -22.26
CA GLU A 266 27.11 -15.39 -22.38
C GLU A 266 27.20 -16.10 -21.02
N LEU A 267 27.16 -15.33 -19.92
CA LEU A 267 27.14 -15.90 -18.58
C LEU A 267 25.87 -16.71 -18.32
N THR A 268 26.03 -17.82 -17.62
CA THR A 268 24.90 -18.54 -17.01
C THR A 268 24.43 -17.85 -15.73
N LYS A 269 23.22 -18.16 -15.26
CA LYS A 269 22.68 -17.62 -14.00
C LYS A 269 23.59 -17.93 -12.81
N GLY A 270 24.18 -19.12 -12.77
CA GLY A 270 25.13 -19.53 -11.74
C GLY A 270 26.41 -18.69 -11.76
N GLN A 271 27.03 -18.56 -12.94
CA GLN A 271 28.25 -17.75 -13.12
C GLN A 271 27.99 -16.27 -12.82
N ALA A 272 26.87 -15.71 -13.27
CA ALA A 272 26.54 -14.31 -13.04
C ALA A 272 26.30 -14.00 -11.55
N SER A 273 25.58 -14.86 -10.83
CA SER A 273 25.43 -14.70 -9.38
C SER A 273 26.76 -14.83 -8.63
N ALA A 274 27.60 -15.80 -9.01
CA ALA A 274 28.93 -15.97 -8.40
C ALA A 274 29.84 -14.75 -8.64
N LEU A 275 29.80 -14.19 -9.85
CA LEU A 275 30.56 -12.99 -10.19
C LEU A 275 30.05 -11.75 -9.43
N ILE A 276 28.73 -11.58 -9.28
CA ILE A 276 28.15 -10.51 -8.46
C ILE A 276 28.64 -10.60 -7.02
N ASP A 277 28.57 -11.79 -6.42
CA ASP A 277 29.03 -12.03 -5.05
C ASP A 277 30.53 -11.76 -4.89
N HIS A 278 31.34 -12.14 -5.89
CA HIS A 278 32.77 -11.87 -5.92
C HIS A 278 33.08 -10.37 -5.97
N LEU A 279 32.43 -9.64 -6.90
CA LEU A 279 32.61 -8.21 -7.08
C LEU A 279 32.13 -7.40 -5.87
N GLN A 280 31.14 -7.89 -5.13
CA GLN A 280 30.70 -7.26 -3.89
C GLN A 280 31.65 -7.49 -2.70
N LYS A 281 32.39 -8.60 -2.71
CA LYS A 281 33.34 -8.97 -1.63
C LYS A 281 34.72 -8.37 -1.83
N GLN A 282 35.15 -8.14 -3.07
CA GLN A 282 36.34 -7.33 -3.33
C GLN A 282 36.03 -5.89 -2.90
N LYS A 283 36.70 -5.36 -1.87
CA LYS A 283 36.57 -3.95 -1.48
C LYS A 283 37.34 -3.09 -2.48
#